data_AF-A0A2K3M9A0-F1
#
_entry.id   AF-A0A2K3M9A0-F1
#
_cell.length_a   1.000
_cell.length_b   1.000
_cell.length_c   1.000
_cell.angle_alpha   90.00
_cell.angle_beta   90.00
_cell.angle_gamma   90.00
#
_symmetry.space_group_name_H-M   'P 1'
#
loop_
_entity.id
_entity.type
_entity.pdbx_description
1 polymer ?
#
loop_
_entity_poly.entity_id
_entity_poly.type
_entity_poly.pdbx_seq_one_letter_code
_entity_poly.pdbx_strand_id
1 'polypeptide(L)'
;MPVKVWKEVVKIQPWFLWGGLSNRSKICWVSWNDICKPKRKVGLGIRDLRLINASLLAKWRWKLLSPDNNVWKDIVVARYGQHVIGKGNLGITTPPRLASQWWKDICHLDKDSNWFSEAMERRVAP
;
A
#
# COMPACT_ATOMS: atom_id res chain seq x y z
N MET A 1 -1.52 -5.04 4.04
CA MET A 1 -1.43 -4.62 5.47
C MET A 1 -2.53 -5.29 6.28
N PRO A 2 -2.23 -5.89 7.45
CA PRO A 2 -3.25 -6.51 8.29
C PRO A 2 -4.31 -5.51 8.76
N VAL A 3 -5.59 -5.88 8.63
CA VAL A 3 -6.74 -5.02 8.97
C VAL A 3 -6.72 -4.58 10.44
N LYS A 4 -6.30 -5.46 11.35
CA LYS A 4 -6.20 -5.15 12.78
C LYS A 4 -5.21 -4.02 13.04
N VAL A 5 -4.01 -4.09 12.45
CA VAL A 5 -2.99 -3.04 12.59
C VAL A 5 -3.50 -1.72 12.03
N TRP A 6 -4.12 -1.76 10.85
CA TRP A 6 -4.74 -0.57 10.27
C TRP A 6 -5.77 0.07 11.20
N LYS A 7 -6.68 -0.73 11.78
CA LYS A 7 -7.70 -0.23 12.72
C LYS A 7 -7.08 0.40 13.97
N GLU A 8 -6.06 -0.21 14.56
CA GLU A 8 -5.40 0.34 15.75
C GLU A 8 -4.69 1.67 15.45
N VAL A 9 -3.98 1.76 14.31
CA VAL A 9 -3.31 3.02 13.94
C VAL A 9 -4.35 4.11 13.66
N VAL A 10 -5.41 3.79 12.89
CA VAL A 10 -6.51 4.75 12.62
C VAL A 10 -7.24 5.15 13.89
N LYS A 11 -7.27 4.32 14.94
CA LYS A 11 -7.85 4.67 16.23
C LYS A 11 -6.97 5.66 17.01
N ILE A 12 -5.65 5.51 16.95
CA ILE A 12 -4.69 6.37 17.65
C ILE A 12 -4.64 7.78 17.03
N GLN A 13 -4.74 7.89 15.70
CA GLN A 13 -4.58 9.17 15.00
C GLN A 13 -5.59 10.27 15.40
N PRO A 14 -6.92 10.05 15.43
CA PRO A 14 -7.86 11.06 15.90
C PRO A 14 -7.72 11.32 17.40
N TRP A 15 -7.36 10.31 18.19
CA TRP A 15 -7.02 10.51 19.60
C TRP A 15 -5.83 11.44 19.79
N PHE A 16 -4.81 11.36 18.93
CA PHE A 16 -3.69 12.29 18.95
C PHE A 16 -4.11 13.72 18.52
N LEU A 17 -4.96 13.86 17.51
CA LEU A 17 -5.40 15.18 17.03
C LEU A 17 -6.33 15.90 18.00
N TRP A 18 -7.20 15.15 18.68
CA TRP A 18 -8.26 15.69 19.54
C TRP A 18 -7.99 15.47 21.04
N GLY A 19 -7.04 14.62 21.39
CA GLY A 19 -6.56 14.43 22.75
C GLY A 19 -5.64 15.57 23.13
N GLY A 20 -6.10 16.46 24.01
CA GLY A 20 -5.22 17.41 24.68
C GLY A 20 -4.35 16.71 25.73
N LEU A 21 -3.58 17.49 26.49
CA LEU A 21 -2.80 17.01 27.65
C LEU A 21 -3.67 16.47 28.81
N SER A 22 -5.00 16.63 28.74
CA SER A 22 -5.91 16.09 29.73
C SER A 22 -6.22 14.62 29.46
N ASN A 23 -6.27 13.81 30.51
CA ASN A 23 -6.61 12.39 30.45
C ASN A 23 -8.10 12.11 30.12
N ARG A 24 -8.75 13.00 29.36
CA ARG A 24 -10.17 12.91 28.96
C ARG A 24 -10.25 12.83 27.44
N SER A 25 -10.90 11.80 26.91
CA SER A 25 -11.13 11.70 25.47
C SER A 25 -12.10 12.80 25.03
N LYS A 26 -11.71 13.65 24.09
CA LYS A 26 -12.63 14.60 23.46
C LYS A 26 -13.41 13.89 22.35
N ILE A 27 -14.69 14.25 22.20
CA ILE A 27 -15.54 13.73 21.12
C ILE A 27 -14.99 14.23 19.78
N CYS A 28 -14.73 13.31 18.85
CA CYS A 28 -14.36 13.63 17.48
C CYS A 28 -15.63 13.90 16.66
N TRP A 29 -15.94 15.17 16.43
CA TRP A 29 -17.16 15.58 15.69
C TRP A 29 -17.08 15.38 14.18
N VAL A 30 -15.86 15.21 13.65
CA VAL A 30 -15.61 15.06 12.21
C VAL A 30 -15.21 13.62 11.91
N SER A 31 -15.77 13.04 10.84
CA SER A 31 -15.41 11.68 10.44
C SER A 31 -13.94 11.59 10.03
N TRP A 32 -13.31 10.44 10.27
CA TRP A 32 -11.91 10.23 9.87
C TRP A 32 -11.71 10.36 8.36
N ASN A 33 -12.71 9.96 7.57
CA ASN A 33 -12.68 10.07 6.12
C ASN A 33 -12.68 11.53 5.66
N ASP A 34 -13.40 12.42 6.34
CA ASP A 34 -13.41 13.85 6.03
C ASP A 34 -12.08 14.50 6.40
N ILE A 35 -11.49 14.11 7.53
CA ILE A 35 -10.16 14.55 7.96
C ILE A 35 -9.09 14.18 6.91
N CYS A 36 -9.20 13.01 6.30
CA CYS A 36 -8.24 12.54 5.29
C CYS A 36 -8.37 13.25 3.93
N LYS A 37 -9.44 14.03 3.70
CA LYS A 37 -9.59 14.79 2.46
C LYS A 37 -8.49 15.85 2.33
N PRO A 38 -8.11 16.24 1.10
CA PRO A 38 -7.19 17.37 0.90
C PRO A 38 -7.70 18.67 1.54
N LYS A 39 -6.80 19.57 1.92
CA LYS A 39 -7.14 20.91 2.45
C LYS A 39 -8.08 21.70 1.55
N ARG A 40 -7.92 21.57 0.22
CA ARG A 40 -8.80 22.18 -0.79
C ARG A 40 -10.24 21.66 -0.74
N LYS A 41 -10.47 20.50 -0.14
CA LYS A 41 -11.78 19.86 0.06
C LYS A 41 -12.19 19.87 1.55
N VAL A 42 -11.74 20.87 2.32
CA VAL A 42 -12.12 21.10 3.72
C VAL A 42 -11.60 20.03 4.70
N GLY A 43 -10.71 19.12 4.27
CA GLY A 43 -10.04 18.16 5.15
C GLY A 43 -8.71 18.67 5.71
N LEU A 44 -8.02 17.85 6.53
CA LEU A 44 -6.69 18.18 7.07
C LEU A 44 -5.55 17.72 6.15
N GLY A 45 -5.85 16.95 5.10
CA GLY A 45 -4.86 16.39 4.19
C GLY A 45 -4.06 15.24 4.80
N ILE A 46 -4.57 14.61 5.85
CA ILE A 46 -3.96 13.41 6.43
C ILE A 46 -4.08 12.27 5.41
N ARG A 47 -2.98 11.61 5.10
CA ARG A 47 -2.99 10.54 4.09
C ARG A 47 -3.69 9.31 4.65
N ASP A 48 -4.61 8.76 3.88
CA ASP A 48 -5.22 7.46 4.18
C ASP A 48 -4.13 6.37 4.18
N LEU A 49 -3.99 5.67 5.30
CA LEU A 49 -3.02 4.59 5.48
C LEU A 49 -3.22 3.44 4.48
N ARG A 50 -4.44 3.17 4.04
CA ARG A 50 -4.70 2.16 3.01
C ARG A 50 -4.13 2.60 1.68
N LEU A 51 -4.29 3.88 1.33
CA LEU A 51 -3.75 4.46 0.11
C LEU A 51 -2.21 4.49 0.17
N ILE A 52 -1.64 4.85 1.32
CA ILE A 52 -0.18 4.78 1.54
C ILE A 52 0.30 3.33 1.36
N ASN A 53 -0.35 2.35 2.00
CA ASN A 53 0.02 0.95 1.85
C ASN A 53 -0.06 0.48 0.39
N ALA A 54 -1.12 0.83 -0.34
CA ALA A 54 -1.24 0.52 -1.76
C ALA A 54 -0.10 1.16 -2.58
N SER A 55 0.23 2.43 -2.32
CA SER A 55 1.34 3.11 -2.99
C SER A 55 2.71 2.49 -2.68
N LEU A 56 2.92 1.99 -1.45
CA LEU A 56 4.14 1.30 -1.07
C LEU A 56 4.25 -0.06 -1.76
N LEU A 57 3.15 -0.83 -1.80
CA LEU A 57 3.10 -2.08 -2.57
C LEU A 57 3.39 -1.84 -4.05
N ALA A 58 2.80 -0.80 -4.64
CA ALA A 58 3.07 -0.38 -6.02
C ALA A 58 4.55 -0.03 -6.24
N LYS A 59 5.15 0.73 -5.30
CA LYS A 59 6.58 1.06 -5.34
C LYS A 59 7.45 -0.20 -5.32
N TRP A 60 7.14 -1.17 -4.46
CA TRP A 60 7.90 -2.42 -4.40
C TRP A 60 7.72 -3.26 -5.66
N ARG A 61 6.49 -3.36 -6.19
CA ARG A 61 6.23 -4.01 -7.47
C ARG A 61 7.01 -3.35 -8.61
N TRP A 62 7.03 -2.02 -8.67
CA TRP A 62 7.85 -1.27 -9.63
C TRP A 62 9.33 -1.63 -9.51
N LYS A 63 9.89 -1.65 -8.30
CA LYS A 63 11.30 -2.03 -8.09
C LYS A 63 11.63 -3.46 -8.55
N LEU A 64 10.65 -4.36 -8.60
CA LEU A 64 10.83 -5.71 -9.15
C LEU A 64 10.91 -5.71 -10.67
N LEU A 65 10.14 -4.82 -11.30
CA LEU A 65 10.10 -4.63 -12.76
C LEU A 65 11.29 -3.82 -13.27
N SER A 66 11.78 -2.86 -12.48
CA SER A 66 12.90 -2.02 -12.86
C SER A 66 14.15 -2.87 -13.14
N PRO A 67 14.95 -2.47 -14.15
CA PRO A 67 16.18 -3.18 -14.50
C PRO A 67 17.24 -3.09 -13.39
N ASP A 68 17.12 -2.10 -12.49
CA ASP A 68 18.03 -1.87 -11.38
C ASP A 68 18.23 -3.12 -10.52
N ASN A 69 19.47 -3.56 -10.42
CA ASN A 69 19.84 -4.66 -9.56
C ASN A 69 20.01 -4.14 -8.13
N ASN A 70 19.24 -4.70 -7.20
CA ASN A 70 19.26 -4.28 -5.80
C ASN A 70 19.13 -5.51 -4.90
N VAL A 71 19.79 -5.48 -3.74
CA VAL A 71 19.84 -6.61 -2.79
C VAL A 71 18.45 -7.12 -2.40
N TRP A 72 17.46 -6.23 -2.31
CA TRP A 72 16.07 -6.62 -2.04
C TRP A 72 15.51 -7.53 -3.14
N LYS A 73 15.82 -7.26 -4.41
CA LYS A 73 15.38 -8.05 -5.56
C LYS A 73 15.99 -9.45 -5.48
N ASP A 74 17.27 -9.55 -5.13
CA ASP A 74 17.94 -10.84 -4.91
C ASP A 74 17.29 -11.66 -3.80
N ILE A 75 16.91 -11.01 -2.68
CA ILE A 75 16.20 -11.68 -1.57
C ILE A 75 14.82 -12.19 -2.02
N VAL A 76 14.08 -11.37 -2.77
CA VAL A 76 12.76 -11.75 -3.31
C VAL A 76 12.90 -12.93 -4.27
N VAL A 77 13.89 -12.91 -5.15
CA VAL A 77 14.19 -13.98 -6.10
C VAL A 77 14.63 -15.25 -5.38
N ALA A 78 15.51 -15.16 -4.39
CA ALA A 78 15.93 -16.32 -3.60
C ALA A 78 14.75 -16.99 -2.89
N ARG A 79 13.76 -16.19 -2.46
CA ARG A 79 12.57 -16.68 -1.74
C ARG A 79 11.45 -17.20 -2.65
N TYR A 80 11.22 -16.54 -3.78
CA TYR A 80 10.05 -16.77 -4.63
C TYR A 80 10.39 -17.26 -6.04
N GLY A 81 11.67 -17.33 -6.41
CA GLY A 81 12.18 -17.83 -7.68
C GLY A 81 12.38 -16.75 -8.76
N GLN A 82 13.23 -17.03 -9.76
CA GLN A 82 13.57 -16.09 -10.84
C GLN A 82 12.38 -15.66 -11.70
N HIS A 83 11.35 -16.50 -11.78
CA HIS A 83 10.16 -16.29 -12.61
C HIS A 83 9.29 -15.07 -12.20
N VAL A 84 9.62 -14.43 -11.07
CA VAL A 84 8.92 -13.24 -10.56
C VAL A 84 9.48 -11.93 -11.12
N ILE A 85 10.69 -11.93 -11.69
CA ILE A 85 11.32 -10.72 -12.24
C ILE A 85 10.68 -10.36 -13.58
N GLY A 86 10.46 -9.06 -13.83
CA GLY A 86 10.10 -8.54 -15.15
C GLY A 86 8.67 -8.85 -15.61
N LYS A 87 7.85 -9.53 -14.80
CA LYS A 87 6.44 -9.78 -15.12
C LYS A 87 5.59 -8.57 -14.77
N GLY A 88 5.14 -7.81 -15.77
CA GLY A 88 4.14 -6.74 -15.59
C GLY A 88 2.89 -7.24 -14.86
N ASN A 89 2.46 -8.48 -15.16
CA ASN A 89 1.25 -9.11 -14.65
C ASN A 89 1.54 -10.17 -13.56
N LEU A 90 2.09 -9.74 -12.41
CA LEU A 90 2.25 -10.59 -11.21
C LEU A 90 0.91 -11.10 -10.64
N GLY A 91 -0.21 -10.46 -10.98
CA GLY A 91 -1.55 -10.84 -10.52
C GLY A 91 -2.12 -12.11 -11.12
N ILE A 92 -1.53 -12.61 -12.23
CA ILE A 92 -1.94 -13.87 -12.87
C ILE A 92 -1.28 -15.07 -12.17
N THR A 93 -0.07 -14.88 -11.63
CA THR A 93 0.63 -15.92 -10.86
C THR A 93 0.01 -16.04 -9.47
N THR A 94 -0.72 -17.13 -9.22
CA THR A 94 -1.20 -17.47 -7.88
C THR A 94 -0.01 -17.65 -6.94
N PRO A 95 0.15 -16.80 -5.90
CA PRO A 95 1.29 -16.90 -5.00
C PRO A 95 1.24 -18.24 -4.24
N PRO A 96 2.41 -18.87 -3.96
CA PRO A 96 2.45 -20.10 -3.19
C PRO A 96 1.69 -19.99 -1.86
N ARG A 97 1.09 -21.09 -1.38
CA ARG A 97 0.29 -21.10 -0.13
C ARG A 97 1.08 -20.53 1.06
N LEU A 98 2.37 -20.89 1.13
CA LEU A 98 3.32 -20.49 2.16
C LEU A 98 3.95 -19.10 1.94
N ALA A 99 3.55 -18.38 0.89
CA ALA A 99 4.03 -17.03 0.66
C ALA A 99 3.58 -16.10 1.81
N SER A 100 4.42 -15.11 2.08
CA SER A 100 4.13 -14.10 3.09
C SER A 100 2.88 -13.31 2.70
N GLN A 101 2.15 -12.81 3.70
CA GLN A 101 0.96 -11.99 3.42
C GLN A 101 1.32 -10.75 2.59
N TRP A 102 2.50 -10.15 2.84
CA TRP A 102 3.00 -9.04 2.04
C TRP A 102 3.21 -9.41 0.56
N TRP A 103 3.76 -10.59 0.28
CA TRP A 103 3.93 -11.06 -1.11
C TRP A 103 2.58 -11.28 -1.80
N LYS A 104 1.62 -11.88 -1.08
CA LYS A 104 0.24 -12.03 -1.56
C LYS A 104 -0.40 -10.67 -1.86
N ASP A 105 -0.18 -9.69 -0.99
CA ASP A 105 -0.67 -8.31 -1.19
C ASP A 105 -0.02 -7.63 -2.42
N ILE A 106 1.26 -7.91 -2.73
CA ILE A 106 1.92 -7.42 -3.95
C ILE A 106 1.36 -8.07 -5.21
N CYS A 107 1.20 -9.40 -5.22
CA CYS A 107 0.63 -10.12 -6.36
C CYS A 107 -0.80 -9.66 -6.64
N HIS A 108 -1.62 -9.47 -5.60
CA HIS A 108 -3.02 -9.09 -5.76
C HIS A 108 -3.27 -7.57 -5.82
N LEU A 109 -2.24 -6.73 -5.88
CA LEU A 109 -2.37 -5.27 -5.77
C LEU A 109 -3.38 -4.64 -6.73
N ASP A 110 -3.47 -5.13 -7.96
CA ASP A 110 -4.32 -4.61 -9.03
C ASP A 110 -5.23 -5.68 -9.64
N LYS A 111 -5.44 -6.81 -8.95
CA LYS A 111 -6.16 -7.98 -9.48
C LYS A 111 -7.54 -7.63 -10.09
N ASP A 112 -8.24 -6.68 -9.49
CA ASP A 112 -9.62 -6.35 -9.87
C ASP A 112 -9.73 -5.20 -10.88
N SER A 113 -8.65 -4.44 -11.10
CA SER A 113 -8.73 -3.18 -11.86
C SER A 113 -7.58 -2.95 -12.84
N ASN A 114 -6.51 -3.77 -12.80
CA ASN A 114 -5.30 -3.66 -13.62
C ASN A 114 -4.66 -2.26 -13.67
N TRP A 115 -5.05 -1.34 -12.77
CA TRP A 115 -4.66 0.08 -12.81
C TRP A 115 -3.14 0.28 -12.80
N PHE A 116 -2.43 -0.62 -12.10
CA PHE A 116 -0.98 -0.57 -12.00
C PHE A 116 -0.37 -1.05 -13.31
N SER A 117 -0.78 -2.21 -13.80
CA SER A 117 -0.28 -2.80 -15.05
C SER A 117 -0.54 -1.88 -16.25
N GLU A 118 -1.75 -1.31 -16.38
CA GLU A 118 -2.09 -0.32 -17.41
C GLU A 118 -1.22 0.94 -17.31
N ALA A 119 -0.96 1.44 -16.10
CA ALA A 119 -0.09 2.59 -15.91
C ALA A 119 1.37 2.31 -16.28
N MET A 120 1.81 1.04 -16.22
CA MET A 120 3.16 0.64 -16.65
C MET A 120 3.27 0.55 -18.17
N GLU A 121 2.29 -0.04 -18.84
CA GLU A 121 2.28 -0.13 -20.32
C GLU A 121 2.38 1.25 -20.97
N ARG A 122 1.67 2.25 -20.43
CA ARG A 122 1.72 3.65 -20.90
C ARG A 122 3.08 4.32 -20.71
N ARG A 123 3.99 3.78 -19.90
CA ARG A 123 5.34 4.33 -19.68
C ARG A 123 6.43 3.60 -20.48
N VAL A 124 6.13 2.41 -21.00
CA VAL A 124 7.09 1.56 -21.73
C VAL A 124 6.81 1.55 -23.25
N ALA A 125 5.62 1.99 -23.68
CA ALA A 125 5.37 2.29 -25.09
C ALA A 125 6.12 3.58 -25.51
N PRO A 126 6.94 3.55 -26.57
CA PRO A 126 7.63 4.72 -27.12
C PRO A 126 6.68 5.76 -27.72
#